data_AF-A0A353BVF2-F1
#
_entry.id   AF-A0A353BVF2-F1
#
_cell.length_a   1.000
_cell.length_b   1.000
_cell.length_c   1.000
_cell.angle_alpha   90.00
_cell.angle_beta   90.00
_cell.angle_gamma   90.00
#
_symmetry.space_group_name_H-M   'P 1'
#
loop_
_entity.id
_entity.type
_entity.pdbx_description
1 polymer ?
#
loop_
_entity_poly.entity_id
_entity_poly.type
_entity_poly.pdbx_seq_one_letter_code
_entity_poly.pdbx_strand_id
1 'polypeptide(L)' 'PWCGPCRMVAPVLEQLGQEYGNSLKIGKVNIDENPGLASQYGVMSIPTMIVFKDGRKVEQFVGAMSKPALSRKLERWVG' A
#
# COMPACT_ATOMS: atom_id res chain seq x y z
N PRO A 1 -5.40 9.13 -10.49
CA PRO A 1 -5.70 8.41 -11.77
C PRO A 1 -4.57 8.43 -12.82
N TRP A 2 -3.55 9.27 -12.67
CA TRP A 2 -2.50 9.48 -13.67
C TRP A 2 -1.28 8.55 -13.53
N CYS A 3 -1.03 8.03 -12.33
CA CYS A 3 0.16 7.24 -12.03
C CYS A 3 0.15 5.85 -12.68
N GLY A 4 0.92 5.68 -13.76
CA GLY A 4 1.12 4.40 -14.46
C GLY A 4 1.59 3.27 -13.53
N PRO A 5 2.69 3.44 -12.77
CA PRO A 5 3.16 2.43 -11.83
C PRO A 5 2.12 2.06 -10.75
N CYS A 6 1.32 3.02 -10.28
CA CYS A 6 0.25 2.75 -9.32
C CYS A 6 -0.85 1.87 -9.92
N ARG A 7 -1.20 2.06 -11.20
CA ARG A 7 -2.17 1.20 -11.89
C ARG A 7 -1.67 -0.24 -12.04
N MET A 8 -0.36 -0.45 -12.17
CA MET A 8 0.22 -1.81 -12.22
C MET A 8 0.14 -2.53 -10.86
N VAL A 9 0.32 -1.81 -9.76
CA VAL A 9 0.31 -2.40 -8.41
C VAL A 9 -1.10 -2.62 -7.86
N ALA A 10 -2.09 -1.81 -8.27
CA ALA A 10 -3.47 -1.94 -7.82
C ALA A 10 -4.04 -3.38 -7.89
N PRO A 11 -3.99 -4.10 -9.05
CA PRO A 11 -4.53 -5.45 -9.12
C PRO A 11 -3.74 -6.45 -8.24
N VAL A 12 -2.45 -6.20 -8.01
CA VAL A 12 -1.64 -7.02 -7.11
C VAL A 12 -2.11 -6.88 -5.67
N LEU A 13 -2.37 -5.65 -5.21
CA LEU A 13 -2.89 -5.39 -3.87
C LEU A 13 -4.29 -5.98 -3.68
N GLU A 14 -5.16 -5.88 -4.70
CA GLU A 14 -6.49 -6.48 -4.67
C GLU A 14 -6.43 -8.00 -4.52
N GLN A 15 -5.57 -8.68 -5.28
CA GLN A 15 -5.36 -10.12 -5.14
C GLN A 15 -4.86 -10.50 -3.74
N LEU A 16 -3.89 -9.77 -3.19
CA LEU A 16 -3.37 -10.03 -1.85
C LEU A 16 -4.45 -9.80 -0.78
N GLY A 17 -5.28 -8.76 -0.95
CA GLY A 17 -6.42 -8.52 -0.07
C GLY A 17 -7.43 -9.66 -0.10
N GLN A 18 -7.67 -10.28 -1.27
CA GLN A 18 -8.52 -11.46 -1.38
C GLN A 18 -7.89 -12.69 -0.72
N GLU A 19 -6.59 -12.91 -0.90
CA GLU A 19 -5.86 -14.07 -0.36
C GLU A 19 -5.74 -14.04 1.16
N TYR A 20 -5.43 -12.87 1.74
CA TYR A 20 -5.28 -12.71 3.19
C TYR A 20 -6.62 -12.40 3.89
N GLY A 21 -7.69 -12.14 3.15
CA GLY A 21 -9.04 -11.92 3.67
C GLY A 21 -9.07 -10.89 4.79
N ASN A 22 -9.63 -11.27 5.93
CA ASN A 22 -9.80 -10.37 7.08
C ASN A 22 -8.49 -9.91 7.73
N SER A 23 -7.37 -10.59 7.46
CA SER A 23 -6.06 -10.22 8.00
C SER A 23 -5.43 -9.03 7.25
N LEU A 24 -5.96 -8.66 6.08
CA LEU A 24 -5.44 -7.55 5.29
C LEU A 24 -6.54 -6.71 4.66
N LYS A 25 -6.71 -5.48 5.16
CA LYS A 25 -7.58 -4.48 4.54
C LYS A 25 -6.75 -3.54 3.66
N ILE A 26 -7.12 -3.44 2.39
CA ILE A 26 -6.48 -2.53 1.43
C ILE A 26 -7.26 -1.21 1.36
N GLY A 27 -6.55 -0.10 1.57
CA GLY A 27 -7.05 1.25 1.35
C GLY A 27 -6.25 1.95 0.25
N LYS A 28 -6.91 2.81 -0.53
CA LYS A 28 -6.27 3.60 -1.58
C LYS A 28 -6.59 5.08 -1.36
N VAL A 29 -5.58 5.92 -1.46
CA VAL A 29 -5.71 7.37 -1.37
C VAL A 29 -5.14 8.01 -2.64
N ASN A 30 -5.87 8.96 -3.20
CA ASN A 30 -5.33 9.86 -4.22
C ASN A 30 -4.64 11.05 -3.54
N ILE A 31 -3.33 11.18 -3.71
CA ILE A 31 -2.55 12.22 -3.04
C ILE A 31 -2.82 13.63 -3.60
N ASP A 32 -3.25 13.76 -4.85
CA ASP A 32 -3.59 15.06 -5.44
C ASP A 32 -4.83 15.66 -4.77
N GLU A 33 -5.76 14.80 -4.37
CA GLU A 33 -6.99 15.17 -3.66
C GLU A 33 -6.76 15.29 -2.14
N ASN A 34 -5.67 14.70 -1.63
CA ASN A 34 -5.37 14.62 -0.20
C ASN A 34 -3.92 15.07 0.12
N PRO A 35 -3.51 16.30 -0.25
CA PRO A 35 -2.13 16.75 -0.09
C PRO A 35 -1.68 16.83 1.37
N GLY A 36 -2.61 17.15 2.29
CA GLY A 36 -2.33 17.15 3.73
C GLY A 36 -1.97 15.76 4.26
N LEU A 37 -2.67 14.72 3.79
CA LEU A 37 -2.37 13.34 4.16
C LEU A 37 -1.03 12.88 3.57
N ALA A 38 -0.75 13.26 2.32
CA ALA A 38 0.52 12.99 1.68
C ALA A 38 1.69 13.61 2.46
N SER A 39 1.56 14.87 2.88
CA SER A 39 2.56 15.56 3.72
C SER A 39 2.70 14.89 5.09
N GLN A 40 1.58 14.62 5.79
CA GLN A 40 1.57 13.99 7.11
C GLN A 40 2.32 12.65 7.13
N TYR A 41 2.19 11.85 6.08
CA TYR A 41 2.86 10.54 5.99
C TYR A 41 4.17 10.56 5.20
N GLY A 42 4.66 11.73 4.78
CA GLY A 42 5.93 11.88 4.08
C GLY A 42 5.94 11.22 2.70
N VAL A 43 4.82 11.25 1.98
CA VAL A 43 4.70 10.69 0.63
C VAL A 43 5.30 11.66 -0.39
N MET A 44 6.56 11.41 -0.76
CA MET A 44 7.30 12.22 -1.73
C MET A 44 7.22 11.67 -3.16
N SER A 45 6.84 10.40 -3.33
CA SER A 45 6.73 9.73 -4.61
C SER A 45 5.66 8.64 -4.56
N ILE A 46 5.15 8.25 -5.73
CA ILE A 46 4.10 7.25 -5.86
C ILE A 46 4.49 6.12 -6.83
N PRO A 47 4.03 4.88 -6.58
CA PRO A 47 3.21 4.46 -5.45
C PRO A 47 4.01 4.41 -4.15
N THR A 48 3.42 4.91 -3.07
CA THR A 48 3.86 4.66 -1.69
C THR A 48 2.79 3.82 -1.01
N MET A 49 3.19 2.72 -0.38
CA MET A 49 2.32 1.79 0.34
C MET A 49 2.73 1.82 1.82
N ILE A 50 1.76 1.98 2.70
CA ILE A 50 1.98 2.10 4.15
C ILE A 50 1.16 1.03 4.84
N VAL A 51 1.79 0.26 5.72
CA VAL A 51 1.14 -0.78 6.52
C VAL A 51 0.81 -0.22 7.89
N PHE A 52 -0.44 -0.41 8.30
CA PHE A 52 -0.92 -0.08 9.63
C PHE A 52 -1.32 -1.36 10.37
N LYS A 53 -0.88 -1.50 11.63
CA LYS A 53 -1.33 -2.54 12.57
C LYS A 53 -1.63 -1.87 13.91
N ASP A 54 -2.78 -2.18 14.50
CA ASP A 54 -3.26 -1.59 15.76
C ASP A 54 -3.23 -0.05 15.78
N GLY A 55 -3.63 0.56 14.65
CA GLY A 55 -3.68 2.01 14.48
C GLY A 55 -2.31 2.70 14.32
N ARG A 56 -1.21 1.93 14.25
CA ARG A 56 0.15 2.46 14.12
C ARG A 56 0.77 2.13 12.77
N LYS A 57 1.53 3.06 12.21
CA LYS A 57 2.37 2.82 11.03
C LYS A 57 3.50 1.85 11.41
N VAL A 58 3.50 0.66 10.82
CA VAL A 58 4.51 -0.39 11.11
C VAL A 58 5.49 -0.61 9.97
N GLU A 59 5.09 -0.32 8.74
CA GLU A 59 5.99 -0.41 7.59
C GLU A 59 5.60 0.55 6.47
N GLN A 60 6.56 0.90 5.62
CA GLN A 60 6.36 1.76 4.46
C GLN A 60 7.26 1.30 3.31
N PHE A 61 6.69 1.29 2.11
CA PHE A 61 7.34 0.88 0.88
C PHE A 61 7.13 1.94 -0.19
N VAL A 62 8.14 2.16 -1.03
CA VAL A 62 8.08 3.12 -2.13
C VAL A 62 8.41 2.40 -3.43
N GLY A 63 7.64 2.69 -4.48
CA GLY A 63 7.82 2.13 -5.82
C GLY A 63 6.90 0.95 -6.12
N ALA A 64 6.82 0.61 -7.40
CA ALA A 64 6.03 -0.53 -7.85
C ALA A 64 6.72 -1.85 -7.51
N MET A 65 5.96 -2.81 -6.98
CA MET A 65 6.47 -4.10 -6.53
C MET A 65 5.61 -5.24 -7.10
N SER A 66 6.25 -6.38 -7.37
CA SER A 66 5.56 -7.59 -7.79
C SER A 66 4.83 -8.23 -6.61
N LYS A 67 3.84 -9.08 -6.91
CA LYS A 67 3.09 -9.84 -5.89
C LYS A 67 3.99 -10.61 -4.93
N PRO A 68 4.98 -11.42 -5.38
CA PRO A 68 5.83 -12.16 -4.45
C PRO A 68 6.67 -11.26 -3.53
N ALA A 69 7.07 -10.08 -4.02
CA ALA A 69 7.81 -9.12 -3.20
C ALA A 69 6.93 -8.50 -2.11
N LEU A 70 5.67 -8.19 -2.44
CA LEU A 70 4.69 -7.68 -1.47
C LEU A 70 4.27 -8.76 -0.47
N SER A 71 3.98 -9.99 -0.90
CA SER A 71 3.67 -11.11 -0.01
C SER A 71 4.74 -11.30 1.06
N ARG A 72 6.01 -11.42 0.66
CA ARG A 72 7.13 -11.57 1.62
C ARG A 72 7.27 -10.43 2.61
N LYS A 73 6.93 -9.20 2.19
CA LYS A 73 6.95 -8.02 3.06
C LYS A 73 5.77 -8.05 4.04
N LEU A 74 4.60 -8.47 3.57
CA LEU A 74 3.37 -8.52 4.36
C LEU A 74 3.30 -9.71 5.32
N GLU A 75 3.97 -10.83 5.04
CA GLU A 75 3.98 -12.06 5.85
C GLU A 75 4.20 -11.81 7.35
N ARG A 76 5.07 -10.85 7.71
CA ARG A 76 5.35 -10.50 9.11
C ARG A 76 4.20 -9.76 9.82
N TRP A 77 3.21 -9.26 9.08
CA TRP A 77 2.12 -8.42 9.58
C TRP A 77 0.74 -9.06 9.45
N VAL A 78 0.56 -9.98 8.50
CA VAL A 78 -0.75 -10.61 8.19
C VAL A 78 -0.99 -11.93 8.94
N GLY A 79 -0.21 -12.19 10.00
CA GLY A 79 -0.44 -13.24 11.01
C GLY A 79 -1.16 -12.74 12.26
#